data_AF-A0A6J4XS92-F1
#
_entry.id   AF-A0A6J4XS92-F1
#
_cell.length_a   1.000
_cell.length_b   1.000
_cell.length_c   1.000
_cell.angle_alpha   90.00
_cell.angle_beta   90.00
_cell.angle_gamma   90.00
#
_symmetry.space_group_name_H-M   'P 1'
#
loop_
_entity.id
_entity.type
_entity.pdbx_description
1 polymer ?
#
loop_
_entity_poly.entity_id
_entity_poly.type
_entity_poly.pdbx_seq_one_letter_code
_entity_poly.pdbx_strand_id
1 'polypeptide(L)' 'MKRTTIMLPEDLKIRATRRANAVGISLGGFIRESLERALKTNGNVVLDDPYLSDNSVHDGDISADLAQNHDKYLYGD' A
#
# COMPACT_ATOMS: atom_id res chain seq x y z
N MET A 1 -7.36 -27.00 -4.87
CA MET A 1 -6.30 -26.76 -3.87
C MET A 1 -5.21 -27.82 -4.01
N LYS A 2 -3.94 -27.46 -3.81
CA LYS A 2 -2.81 -28.40 -3.72
C LYS A 2 -2.27 -28.42 -2.29
N ARG A 3 -1.86 -29.59 -1.78
CA ARG A 3 -1.28 -29.72 -0.44
C ARG A 3 0.17 -29.24 -0.49
N THR A 4 0.49 -28.23 0.31
CA THR A 4 1.84 -27.69 0.43
C THR A 4 2.26 -27.75 1.90
N THR A 5 3.43 -28.33 2.16
CA THR A 5 4.03 -28.38 3.49
C THR A 5 5.09 -27.29 3.57
N ILE A 6 4.98 -26.40 4.56
CA ILE A 6 5.96 -25.34 4.83
C ILE A 6 6.47 -25.49 6.26
N MET A 7 7.74 -25.16 6.46
CA MET A 7 8.33 -25.05 7.80
C MET A 7 8.11 -23.62 8.30
N LEU A 8 7.54 -23.49 9.49
CA LEU A 8 7.34 -22.19 10.15
C LEU A 8 8.08 -22.20 11.49
N PRO A 9 8.78 -21.11 11.86
CA PRO A 9 9.28 -20.94 13.22
C PRO A 9 8.15 -21.12 14.23
N GLU A 10 8.44 -21.77 15.35
CA GLU A 10 7.41 -22.12 16.36
C GLU A 10 6.69 -20.87 16.87
N ASP A 11 7.44 -19.79 17.16
CA ASP A 11 6.88 -18.51 17.60
C ASP A 11 5.94 -17.89 16.56
N LEU A 12 6.25 -18.03 15.27
CA LEU A 12 5.41 -17.50 14.20
C LEU A 12 4.12 -18.31 14.10
N LYS A 13 4.20 -19.63 14.21
CA LYS A 13 3.04 -20.53 14.21
C LYS A 13 2.12 -20.25 15.40
N ILE A 14 2.66 -20.05 16.60
CA ILE A 14 1.88 -19.72 17.81
C ILE A 14 1.12 -18.40 17.60
N ARG A 15 1.80 -17.35 17.13
CA ARG A 15 1.18 -16.05 16.87
C ARG A 15 0.11 -16.12 15.78
N ALA A 16 0.39 -16.80 14.68
CA ALA A 16 -0.55 -16.99 13.59
C ALA A 16 -1.81 -17.75 14.04
N THR A 17 -1.64 -18.80 14.85
CA THR A 17 -2.76 -19.59 15.38
C THR A 17 -3.62 -18.77 16.31
N ARG A 18 -3.01 -18.00 17.22
CA ARG A 18 -3.73 -17.10 18.12
C ARG A 18 -4.56 -16.08 17.35
N ARG A 19 -3.98 -15.48 16.31
CA ARG A 19 -4.68 -14.51 15.47
C ARG A 19 -5.82 -15.15 14.68
N ALA A 20 -5.59 -16.33 14.10
CA ALA A 20 -6.62 -17.08 13.37
C ALA A 20 -7.83 -17.38 14.27
N ASN A 21 -7.59 -17.86 15.50
CA ASN A 21 -8.65 -18.13 16.48
C ASN A 21 -9.41 -16.86 16.87
N ALA A 22 -8.72 -15.74 17.08
CA ALA A 22 -9.36 -14.47 17.43
C ALA A 22 -10.28 -13.94 16.31
N VAL A 23 -10.01 -14.31 15.05
CA VAL A 23 -10.81 -13.92 13.87
C VAL A 23 -11.82 -15.01 13.49
N GLY A 24 -11.86 -16.13 14.22
CA GLY A 24 -12.82 -17.22 13.97
C GLY A 24 -12.52 -18.05 12.72
N ILE A 25 -11.27 -18.09 12.25
CA ILE A 25 -10.86 -18.84 11.06
C ILE A 25 -9.77 -19.87 11.36
N SER A 26 -9.61 -20.86 10.49
CA SER A 26 -8.53 -21.84 10.60
C SER A 26 -7.16 -21.21 10.33
N LEU A 27 -6.09 -21.80 10.89
CA LEU A 27 -4.70 -21.39 10.59
C LEU A 27 -4.41 -21.41 9.08
N GLY A 28 -4.89 -22.43 8.36
CA GLY A 28 -4.72 -22.51 6.90
C GLY A 28 -5.52 -21.46 6.13
N GLY A 29 -6.67 -21.03 6.64
CA GLY A 29 -7.40 -19.87 6.12
C GLY A 29 -6.61 -18.58 6.31
N PHE A 30 -6.12 -18.37 7.53
CA PHE A 30 -5.31 -17.21 7.88
C PHE A 30 -4.03 -17.09 7.04
N ILE A 31 -3.31 -18.21 6.82
CA ILE A 31 -2.11 -18.23 5.99
C ILE A 31 -2.44 -17.85 4.54
N ARG A 32 -3.53 -18.38 3.97
CA ARG A 32 -3.95 -18.04 2.60
C ARG A 32 -4.30 -16.57 2.45
N GLU A 33 -5.12 -16.04 3.36
CA GLU A 33 -5.47 -14.60 3.32
C GLU A 33 -4.23 -13.72 3.48
N SER A 34 -3.30 -14.10 4.36
CA SER A 34 -2.07 -13.34 4.57
C SER A 34 -1.20 -13.33 3.32
N LEU A 35 -1.09 -14.47 2.61
CA LEU A 35 -0.36 -14.57 1.34
C LEU A 35 -1.05 -13.76 0.23
N GLU A 36 -2.38 -13.85 0.10
CA GLU A 36 -3.12 -13.04 -0.88
C GLU A 36 -2.95 -11.55 -0.63
N ARG A 37 -3.00 -11.11 0.63
CA ARG A 37 -2.78 -9.71 1.01
C ARG A 37 -1.35 -9.28 0.66
N ALA A 38 -0.35 -10.07 1.06
CA ALA A 38 1.06 -9.76 0.75
C ALA A 38 1.32 -9.65 -0.75
N LEU A 39 0.71 -10.52 -1.57
CA LEU A 39 0.83 -10.48 -3.02
C LEU A 39 0.08 -9.30 -3.66
N LYS A 40 -1.09 -8.91 -3.12
CA LYS A 40 -1.80 -7.69 -3.56
C LYS A 40 -1.01 -6.42 -3.22
N THR A 41 -0.42 -6.37 -2.04
CA THR A 41 0.41 -5.24 -1.61
C THR A 41 1.69 -5.13 -2.44
N ASN A 42 2.32 -6.26 -2.77
CA ASN A 42 3.54 -6.30 -3.60
C ASN A 42 3.27 -6.21 -5.12
N GLY A 43 2.00 -6.19 -5.56
CA GLY A 43 1.65 -5.84 -6.94
C GLY A 43 2.01 -4.39 -7.29
N ASN A 44 2.21 -3.55 -6.27
CA ASN A 44 2.71 -2.19 -6.36
C ASN A 44 4.06 -2.07 -5.66
N VAL A 45 5.11 -2.71 -6.17
CA VAL A 45 6.45 -2.12 -6.00
C VAL A 45 6.54 -0.91 -6.94
N VAL A 46 5.73 0.09 -6.64
CA VAL A 46 6.04 1.48 -6.92
C VAL A 46 6.95 1.84 -5.75
N LEU A 47 8.22 2.07 -6.04
CA LEU A 47 9.11 2.75 -5.09
C LEU A 47 8.37 4.02 -4.67
N ASP A 48 8.07 4.14 -3.38
CA ASP A 48 7.22 5.18 -2.78
C ASP A 48 7.94 6.54 -2.87
N ASP A 49 7.89 7.12 -4.06
CA ASP A 49 8.33 8.47 -4.36
C ASP A 49 7.11 9.39 -4.19
N PRO A 50 7.11 10.31 -3.22
CA PRO A 50 6.05 11.29 -3.02
C PRO A 50 5.73 12.12 -4.27
N TYR A 51 6.68 12.26 -5.19
CA TYR A 51 6.52 12.96 -6.46
C TYR A 51 5.85 12.08 -7.54
N LEU A 52 6.07 10.76 -7.52
CA LEU A 52 5.49 9.81 -8.50
C LEU A 52 4.15 9.20 -8.03
N SER A 53 3.87 9.26 -6.72
CA SER A 53 2.62 8.78 -6.11
C SER A 53 1.52 9.85 -6.07
N ASP A 54 1.86 11.11 -6.34
CA ASP A 54 0.90 12.19 -6.49
C ASP A 54 0.18 12.10 -7.83
N ASN A 55 -1.11 11.77 -7.76
CA ASN A 55 -2.02 11.70 -8.91
C ASN A 55 -3.09 12.81 -8.87
N SER A 56 -2.88 13.85 -8.04
CA SER A 56 -3.81 14.97 -7.99
C SER A 56 -3.61 15.87 -9.22
N VAL A 57 -4.60 15.85 -10.11
CA VAL A 57 -4.64 16.75 -11.28
C VAL A 57 -5.79 17.72 -11.08
N HIS A 58 -5.49 19.01 -11.11
CA HIS A 58 -6.50 20.05 -11.06
C HIS A 58 -7.02 20.34 -12.47
N ASP A 59 -8.14 19.70 -12.84
CA ASP A 59 -8.72 19.73 -14.19
C ASP A 59 -9.60 20.98 -14.42
N GLY A 60 -9.01 22.16 -14.22
CA GLY A 60 -9.66 23.46 -14.38
C GLY A 60 -8.90 24.35 -15.36
N ASP A 61 -9.62 25.24 -16.05
CA ASP A 61 -9.01 26.26 -16.90
C ASP A 61 -8.26 27.27 -16.02
N ILE A 62 -6.96 27.08 -15.88
CA ILE A 62 -6.10 27.93 -15.05
C ILE A 62 -5.48 29.01 -15.92
N SER A 63 -5.57 30.26 -15.47
CA SER A 63 -4.90 31.36 -16.14
C SER A 63 -3.39 31.18 -16.08
N ALA A 64 -2.72 31.24 -17.23
CA ALA A 64 -1.26 31.17 -17.32
C ALA A 64 -0.56 32.35 -16.63
N ASP A 65 -1.30 33.41 -16.29
CA ASP A 65 -0.77 34.61 -15.62
C ASP A 65 -0.05 34.30 -14.30
N LEU A 66 -0.60 33.38 -13.49
CA LEU A 66 0.01 33.00 -12.21
C LEU A 66 1.36 32.32 -12.41
N ALA A 67 1.49 31.49 -13.45
CA ALA A 67 2.75 30.83 -13.79
C ALA A 67 3.77 31.80 -14.40
N GLN A 68 3.31 32.76 -15.22
CA GLN A 68 4.19 33.71 -15.92
C GLN A 68 4.70 34.84 -15.02
N ASN A 69 3.87 35.30 -14.08
CA ASN A 69 4.17 36.45 -13.23
C ASN A 69 4.37 36.04 -11.76
N HIS A 70 4.82 34.82 -11.53
CA HIS A 70 4.90 34.23 -10.19
C HIS A 70 5.81 35.02 -9.24
N ASP A 71 6.89 35.63 -9.74
CA ASP A 71 7.81 36.42 -8.93
C ASP A 71 7.13 37.63 -8.29
N LYS A 72 6.32 38.35 -9.07
CA LYS A 72 5.48 39.45 -8.58
C LYS A 72 4.54 38.99 -7.47
N TYR A 73 3.94 37.81 -7.61
CA TYR A 73 2.94 37.32 -6.65
C TYR A 73 3.57 36.72 -5.39
N LEU A 74 4.72 36.06 -5.49
CA LEU A 74 5.38 35.46 -4.34
C LEU A 74 6.27 36.44 -3.57
N TYR A 75 6.90 37.39 -4.27
CA TYR A 75 7.93 38.25 -3.69
C TYR A 75 7.56 39.74 -3.71
N GLY A 76 6.49 40.12 -4.43
CA GLY A 76 5.87 41.44 -4.31
C GLY A 76 6.55 42.58 -5.06
N ASP A 77 7.36 42.27 -6.08
CA ASP A 77 7.98 43.29 -6.95
C ASP A 77 6.96 44.16 -7.73
#